data_AF-A0AAV9PZV9-F1
#
_entry.id   AF-A0AAV9PZV9-F1
#
_cell.length_a   1.000
_cell.length_b   1.000
_cell.length_c   1.000
_cell.angle_alpha   90.00
_cell.angle_beta   90.00
_cell.angle_gamma   90.00
#
_symmetry.space_group_name_H-M   'P 1'
#
loop_
_entity.id
_entity.type
_entity.pdbx_description
1 polymer ?
#
loop_
_entity_poly.entity_id
_entity_poly.type
_entity_poly.pdbx_seq_one_letter_code
_entity_poly.pdbx_strand_id
1 'polypeptide(L)'
;MADREARFSTGVVVDTTPMPDHIPKVKEIGATSAPLMSASFFIGARCRPYNDDYMQCKTESYGRGELDCMKEGRKVTRCAASVLVYLQELEQLKQNTWYGSEADMLLEQTGRHKQELP
;
A
#
# COMPACT_ATOMS: atom_id res chain seq x y z
N MET A 1 -8.06 16.44 -18.11
CA MET A 1 -9.28 15.62 -18.31
C MET A 1 -9.94 15.45 -16.96
N ALA A 2 -11.27 15.59 -16.89
CA ALA A 2 -12.15 15.21 -15.77
C ALA A 2 -12.06 15.94 -14.40
N ASP A 3 -11.45 17.13 -14.27
CA ASP A 3 -11.51 17.92 -13.00
C ASP A 3 -12.85 18.61 -12.73
N ARG A 4 -13.94 18.19 -13.39
CA ARG A 4 -15.26 18.79 -13.20
C ARG A 4 -16.07 17.95 -12.22
N GLU A 5 -16.53 18.60 -11.16
CA GLU A 5 -17.48 17.99 -10.22
C GLU A 5 -18.73 17.47 -10.95
N ALA A 6 -19.11 16.24 -10.65
CA ALA A 6 -20.25 15.58 -11.27
C ALA A 6 -21.54 16.31 -10.88
N ARG A 7 -22.22 16.90 -11.86
CA ARG A 7 -23.55 17.50 -11.66
C ARG A 7 -24.60 16.40 -11.87
N PHE A 8 -25.25 16.00 -10.78
CA PHE A 8 -26.40 15.10 -10.65
C PHE A 8 -26.67 14.16 -11.84
N SER A 9 -26.00 13.01 -11.84
CA SER A 9 -26.39 11.82 -12.61
C SER A 9 -26.28 10.60 -11.71
N THR A 10 -27.41 9.95 -11.44
CA THR A 10 -27.60 8.96 -10.36
C THR A 10 -27.24 7.52 -10.74
N GLY A 11 -26.65 7.29 -11.91
CA GLY A 11 -26.27 5.95 -12.37
C GLY A 11 -24.74 5.76 -12.34
N VAL A 12 -24.26 4.82 -11.53
CA VAL A 12 -22.88 4.34 -11.62
C VAL A 12 -22.79 3.35 -12.78
N VAL A 13 -22.08 3.70 -13.84
CA VAL A 13 -21.79 2.79 -14.96
C VAL A 13 -20.44 2.14 -14.72
N VAL A 14 -20.41 0.81 -14.65
CA VAL A 14 -19.18 0.02 -14.47
C VAL A 14 -18.89 -0.72 -15.77
N ASP A 15 -17.69 -0.50 -16.31
CA ASP A 15 -17.18 -1.29 -17.44
C ASP A 15 -16.60 -2.61 -16.90
N THR A 16 -17.02 -3.73 -17.50
CA THR A 16 -16.58 -5.09 -17.13
C THR A 16 -15.51 -5.64 -18.07
N THR A 17 -15.06 -4.86 -19.05
CA THR A 17 -14.02 -5.29 -19.99
C THR A 17 -12.69 -5.57 -19.27
N PRO A 18 -12.09 -6.76 -19.43
CA PRO A 18 -10.82 -7.08 -18.83
C PRO A 18 -9.66 -6.37 -19.56
N MET A 19 -8.54 -6.22 -18.88
CA MET A 19 -7.32 -5.67 -19.48
C MET A 19 -6.79 -6.61 -20.60
N PRO A 20 -6.31 -6.07 -21.73
CA PRO A 20 -5.75 -6.88 -22.82
C PRO A 20 -4.57 -7.75 -22.41
N ASP A 21 -4.47 -8.97 -22.97
CA ASP A 21 -3.49 -9.99 -22.55
C ASP A 21 -2.02 -9.61 -22.77
N HIS A 22 -1.72 -8.69 -23.69
CA HIS A 22 -0.36 -8.21 -23.93
C HIS A 22 0.18 -7.33 -22.79
N ILE A 23 -0.70 -6.84 -21.90
CA ILE A 23 -0.33 -6.05 -20.73
C ILE A 23 -0.27 -6.99 -19.51
N PRO A 24 0.89 -7.14 -18.86
CA PRO A 24 1.00 -8.02 -17.72
C PRO A 24 0.17 -7.51 -16.54
N LYS A 25 -0.51 -8.44 -15.85
CA LYS A 25 -1.32 -8.14 -14.67
C LYS A 25 -0.46 -7.63 -13.51
N VAL A 26 -1.04 -6.74 -12.71
CA VAL A 26 -0.41 -6.06 -11.58
C VAL A 26 -1.22 -6.32 -10.33
N LYS A 27 -0.56 -6.45 -9.18
CA LYS A 27 -1.23 -6.46 -7.89
C LYS A 27 -1.44 -5.01 -7.45
N GLU A 28 -2.69 -4.61 -7.31
CA GLU A 28 -3.05 -3.29 -6.83
C GLU A 28 -2.73 -3.12 -5.33
N ILE A 29 -2.59 -1.87 -4.91
CA ILE A 29 -2.15 -1.49 -3.55
C ILE A 29 -3.16 -1.94 -2.49
N GLY A 30 -4.46 -1.84 -2.76
CA GLY A 30 -5.52 -2.30 -1.87
C GLY A 30 -5.63 -1.58 -0.51
N ALA A 31 -4.95 -0.45 -0.33
CA ALA A 31 -4.97 0.33 0.91
C ALA A 31 -6.00 1.46 0.84
N THR A 32 -6.60 1.80 1.99
CA THR A 32 -7.52 2.93 2.13
C THR A 32 -6.77 4.25 2.30
N SER A 33 -7.48 5.39 2.25
CA SER A 33 -6.87 6.73 2.29
C SER A 33 -6.03 6.99 3.54
N ALA A 34 -6.47 6.55 4.71
CA ALA A 34 -5.76 6.76 5.98
C ALA A 34 -4.36 6.09 6.03
N PRO A 35 -4.21 4.76 5.80
CA PRO A 35 -2.90 4.12 5.79
C PRO A 35 -2.00 4.57 4.64
N LEU A 36 -2.58 4.95 3.49
CA LEU A 36 -1.80 5.56 2.40
C LEU A 36 -1.24 6.92 2.81
N MET A 37 -2.04 7.75 3.49
CA MET A 37 -1.62 9.07 3.94
C MET A 37 -0.52 8.97 5.02
N SER A 38 -0.67 8.05 5.98
CA SER A 38 0.36 7.84 7.01
C SER A 38 1.67 7.28 6.44
N ALA A 39 1.59 6.44 5.40
CA ALA A 39 2.76 5.86 4.73
C ALA A 39 3.42 6.77 3.67
N SER A 40 2.79 7.90 3.33
CA SER A 40 3.18 8.76 2.19
C SER A 40 4.65 9.18 2.19
N PHE A 41 5.19 9.59 3.35
CA PHE A 41 6.59 9.99 3.48
C PHE A 41 7.57 8.82 3.24
N PHE A 42 7.21 7.61 3.69
CA PHE A 42 8.04 6.41 3.49
C PHE A 42 8.02 5.95 2.03
N ILE A 43 6.85 6.00 1.40
CA ILE A 43 6.70 5.75 -0.04
C ILE A 43 7.54 6.76 -0.83
N GLY A 44 7.45 8.04 -0.48
CA GLY A 44 8.23 9.11 -1.11
C GLY A 44 9.75 8.89 -0.97
N ALA A 45 10.24 8.50 0.20
CA ALA A 45 11.67 8.27 0.43
C ALA A 45 12.21 7.04 -0.32
N ARG A 46 11.45 5.94 -0.33
CA ARG A 46 11.90 4.68 -0.93
C ARG A 46 11.69 4.62 -2.44
N CYS A 47 10.56 5.14 -2.92
CA CYS A 47 10.10 4.99 -4.30
C CYS A 47 10.36 6.23 -5.16
N ARG A 48 11.09 7.23 -4.65
CA ARG A 48 11.44 8.47 -5.36
C ARG A 48 11.90 8.26 -6.81
N PRO A 49 12.92 7.43 -7.12
CA PRO A 49 13.41 7.31 -8.49
C PRO A 49 12.33 6.78 -9.44
N TYR A 50 11.49 5.83 -9.00
CA TYR A 50 10.43 5.27 -9.83
C TYR A 50 9.29 6.27 -10.06
N ASN A 51 8.96 7.07 -9.05
CA ASN A 51 7.94 8.11 -9.17
C ASN A 51 8.40 9.21 -10.14
N ASP A 52 9.65 9.63 -10.02
CA ASP A 52 10.24 10.66 -10.87
C ASP A 52 10.34 10.17 -12.33
N ASP A 53 10.77 8.92 -12.56
CA ASP A 53 10.80 8.28 -13.89
C ASP A 53 9.40 8.21 -14.54
N TYR A 54 8.38 7.88 -13.75
CA TYR A 54 6.99 7.84 -14.24
C TYR A 54 6.49 9.24 -14.62
N MET A 55 6.77 10.25 -13.80
CA MET A 55 6.36 11.63 -14.08
C MET A 55 7.11 12.21 -15.28
N GLN A 56 8.39 11.87 -15.43
CA GLN A 56 9.18 12.26 -16.60
C GLN A 56 8.63 11.61 -17.88
N CYS A 57 8.42 10.29 -17.88
CA CYS A 57 7.81 9.58 -19.00
C CYS A 57 6.45 10.17 -19.38
N LYS A 58 5.61 10.45 -18.37
CA LYS A 58 4.28 11.02 -18.61
C LYS A 58 4.35 12.39 -19.27
N THR A 59 5.32 13.21 -18.89
CA THR A 59 5.53 14.56 -19.43
C THR A 59 6.07 14.51 -20.86
N GLU A 60 7.01 13.60 -21.14
CA GLU A 60 7.64 13.43 -22.46
C GLU A 60 6.71 12.76 -23.48
N SER A 61 5.68 12.03 -23.04
CA SER A 61 4.76 11.31 -23.93
C SER A 61 3.65 12.19 -24.55
N TYR A 62 3.67 13.52 -24.34
CA TYR A 62 2.77 14.51 -24.96
C TYR A 62 1.29 14.07 -25.09
N GLY A 63 0.70 13.59 -24.00
CA GLY A 63 -0.71 13.16 -23.95
C GLY A 63 -0.97 11.67 -24.20
N ARG A 64 0.09 10.87 -24.39
CA ARG A 64 0.02 9.39 -24.45
C ARG A 64 0.60 8.70 -23.22
N GLY A 65 0.90 9.45 -22.16
CA GLY A 65 1.55 8.94 -20.96
C GLY A 65 0.79 7.81 -20.28
N GLU A 66 -0.54 7.80 -20.35
CA GLU A 66 -1.39 6.75 -19.79
C GLU A 66 -1.18 5.37 -20.46
N LEU A 67 -0.76 5.33 -21.72
CA LEU A 67 -0.50 4.08 -22.46
C LEU A 67 0.99 3.74 -22.48
N ASP A 68 1.83 4.73 -22.80
CA ASP A 68 3.25 4.52 -23.05
C ASP A 68 4.04 4.27 -21.75
N CYS A 69 3.59 4.84 -20.62
CA CYS A 69 4.29 4.75 -19.33
C CYS A 69 3.77 3.63 -18.41
N MET A 70 2.94 2.72 -18.92
CA MET A 70 2.38 1.59 -18.15
C MET A 70 3.46 0.72 -17.52
N LYS A 71 4.65 0.62 -18.13
CA LYS A 71 5.79 -0.11 -17.57
C LYS A 71 6.36 0.54 -16.31
N GLU A 72 6.47 1.86 -16.30
CA GLU A 72 7.00 2.64 -15.18
C GLU A 72 5.97 2.72 -14.05
N GLY A 73 4.69 2.90 -14.39
CA GLY A 73 3.60 2.83 -13.42
C GLY A 73 3.59 1.51 -12.63
N ARG A 74 3.89 0.37 -13.28
CA ARG A 74 4.03 -0.92 -12.58
C ARG A 74 5.17 -0.95 -11.57
N LYS A 75 6.29 -0.28 -11.83
CA LYS A 75 7.41 -0.22 -10.88
C LYS A 75 7.01 0.59 -9.65
N VAL A 76 6.32 1.70 -9.85
CA VAL A 76 5.78 2.54 -8.77
C VAL A 76 4.84 1.72 -7.86
N THR A 77 3.84 1.05 -8.45
CA THR A 77 2.86 0.26 -7.67
C THR A 77 3.52 -0.87 -6.90
N ARG A 78 4.51 -1.57 -7.49
CA ARG A 78 5.26 -2.64 -6.82
C ARG A 78 6.10 -2.10 -5.66
N CYS A 79 6.76 -0.95 -5.85
CA CYS A 79 7.53 -0.31 -4.78
C CYS A 79 6.62 0.10 -3.62
N ALA A 80 5.51 0.79 -3.90
CA ALA A 80 4.56 1.21 -2.87
C ALA A 80 3.96 0.01 -2.10
N ALA A 81 3.58 -1.06 -2.81
CA ALA A 81 3.10 -2.29 -2.18
C ALA A 81 4.14 -2.89 -1.22
N SER A 82 5.42 -2.89 -1.59
CA SER A 82 6.48 -3.40 -0.72
C SER A 82 6.65 -2.58 0.57
N VAL A 83 6.48 -1.26 0.49
CA VAL A 83 6.56 -0.37 1.67
C VAL A 83 5.39 -0.62 2.61
N LEU A 84 4.17 -0.79 2.08
CA LEU A 84 2.99 -1.04 2.91
C LEU A 84 3.05 -2.39 3.61
N VAL A 85 3.51 -3.45 2.92
CA VAL A 85 3.72 -4.76 3.55
C VAL A 85 4.71 -4.64 4.72
N TYR A 86 5.82 -3.93 4.50
CA TYR A 86 6.81 -3.70 5.55
C TYR A 86 6.23 -2.94 6.75
N LEU A 87 5.49 -1.86 6.52
CA LEU A 87 4.88 -1.09 7.61
C LEU A 87 3.83 -1.91 8.37
N GLN A 88 3.04 -2.71 7.66
CA GLN A 88 2.03 -3.58 8.27
C GLN A 88 2.66 -4.67 9.14
N GLU A 89 3.74 -5.30 8.68
CA GLU A 89 4.51 -6.27 9.47
C GLU A 89 5.12 -5.61 10.71
N LEU A 90 5.66 -4.40 10.58
CA LEU A 90 6.20 -3.65 11.72
C LEU A 90 5.12 -3.29 12.76
N GLU A 91 3.94 -2.89 12.33
CA GLU A 91 2.81 -2.61 13.24
C GLU A 91 2.38 -3.88 13.98
N GLN A 92 2.30 -5.01 13.28
CA GLN A 92 1.99 -6.30 13.91
C GLN A 92 3.05 -6.73 14.92
N LEU A 93 4.34 -6.57 14.59
CA LEU A 93 5.42 -6.86 15.52
C LEU A 93 5.33 -5.98 16.77
N LYS A 94 5.07 -4.68 16.62
CA LYS A 94 4.85 -3.78 17.76
C LYS A 94 3.68 -4.27 18.60
N GLN A 95 2.52 -4.51 18.00
CA GLN A 95 1.34 -5.03 18.70
C GLN A 95 1.69 -6.30 19.49
N ASN A 96 2.34 -7.28 18.85
CA ASN A 96 2.70 -8.54 19.49
C ASN A 96 3.74 -8.38 20.61
N THR A 97 4.71 -7.46 20.47
CA THR A 97 5.68 -7.16 21.54
C THR A 97 5.05 -6.41 22.72
N TRP A 98 4.15 -5.46 22.47
CA TRP A 98 3.48 -4.71 23.54
C TRP A 98 2.50 -5.62 24.31
N TYR A 99 1.63 -6.37 23.62
CA TYR A 99 0.76 -7.36 24.25
C TYR A 99 1.53 -8.53 24.88
N GLY A 100 2.67 -8.93 24.29
CA GLY A 100 3.58 -9.91 24.88
C GLY A 100 4.16 -9.42 26.21
N SER A 101 4.60 -8.15 26.26
CA SER A 101 5.11 -7.54 27.50
C SER A 101 4.03 -7.35 28.57
N GLU A 102 2.79 -7.00 28.20
CA GLU A 102 1.67 -6.96 29.15
C GLU A 102 1.28 -8.36 29.64
N ALA A 103 1.30 -9.37 28.77
CA ALA A 103 1.02 -10.75 29.14
C ALA A 103 2.13 -11.34 30.05
N ASP A 104 3.40 -11.06 29.76
CA ASP A 104 4.53 -11.44 30.60
C ASP A 104 4.48 -10.72 31.95
N MET A 105 4.15 -9.42 31.97
CA MET A 105 3.99 -8.64 33.21
C MET A 105 2.80 -9.14 34.06
N LEU A 106 1.69 -9.54 33.43
CA LEU A 106 0.56 -10.17 34.12
C LEU A 106 0.89 -11.60 34.61
N LEU A 107 1.71 -12.35 33.89
CA LEU A 107 2.23 -13.65 34.34
C LEU A 107 3.19 -13.49 35.53
N GLU A 108 4.01 -12.43 35.55
CA GLU A 108 4.88 -12.09 36.68
C GLU A 108 4.07 -11.62 37.90
N GLN A 109 3.05 -10.79 37.70
CA GLN A 109 2.16 -10.32 38.78
C GLN A 109 1.25 -11.42 39.36
N THR A 110 0.90 -12.44 38.57
CA THR A 110 0.07 -13.56 39.05
C THR A 110 0.85 -14.61 39.85
N GLY A 111 2.17 -14.47 40.02
CA GLY A 111 2.94 -15.23 41.01
C GLY A 111 2.63 -16.74 41.00
N ARG A 112 2.39 -17.32 39.82
CA ARG A 112 2.34 -18.78 39.71
C ARG A 112 3.78 -19.27 39.84
N HIS A 113 4.17 -19.54 41.08
CA HIS A 113 5.19 -20.53 41.39
C HIS A 113 5.03 -21.65 40.36
N LYS A 114 6.09 -21.87 39.57
CA LYS A 114 6.30 -23.16 38.91
C LYS A 114 6.16 -24.22 40.01
N GLN A 115 4.99 -24.82 40.13
CA GLN A 115 4.92 -26.16 40.67
C GLN A 115 5.66 -27.01 39.64
N GLU A 116 6.91 -27.33 39.96
CA GLU A 116 7.59 -28.49 39.42
C GLU A 116 6.62 -29.67 39.60
N LEU A 117 6.13 -30.20 38.48
CA LEU A 117 5.50 -31.50 38.50
C LEU A 117 6.60 -32.55 38.76
N PRO A 118 6.33 -33.58 39.58
CA PRO A 118 7.25 -34.68 39.85
C PRO A 118 7.54 -35.53 38.61
#